data_AF-A0A453LGY6-F1
#
_entry.id   AF-A0A453LGY6-F1
#
_cell.length_a   1.000
_cell.length_b   1.000
_cell.length_c   1.000
_cell.angle_alpha   90.00
_cell.angle_beta   90.00
_cell.angle_gamma   90.00
#
_symmetry.space_group_name_H-M   'P 1'
#
loop_
_entity.id
_entity.type
_entity.pdbx_description
1 polymer ?
#
loop_
_entity_poly.entity_id
_entity_poly.type
_entity_poly.pdbx_seq_one_letter_code
_entity_poly.pdbx_strand_id
1 'polypeptide(L)'
;MGVISTVLGLFGFGFGFSSGIVIGYYFFIYFQPTNVKDVEVRPLVEYDSNSLDGILPEIPMWVKNPDYDRVDWLNRFLELMWPNLNKAICRMAQDIAKPIIAENCEKYKIDSVEFETLTLGSLPPTFQGMKVYITDEKELIMEPSLKWAANPNITVVAKAYGLKATVQIVDLQVFASPRITLKPLVPTFPCFANISVSLMEKPHVDFGLKLFGADLMAIPVLYKFVQGHH
;
A
#
# COMPACT_ATOMS: atom_id res chain seq x y z
N MET A 1 29.95 2.52 56.76
CA MET A 1 29.46 1.43 55.89
C MET A 1 28.26 1.81 55.00
N GLY A 2 27.47 2.85 55.32
CA GLY A 2 26.30 3.23 54.50
C GLY A 2 26.62 3.76 53.09
N VAL A 3 27.59 4.66 52.94
CA VAL A 3 27.87 5.36 51.66
C VAL A 3 28.28 4.41 50.53
N ILE A 4 29.09 3.39 50.83
CA ILE A 4 29.53 2.39 49.84
C ILE A 4 28.35 1.56 49.35
N SER A 5 27.40 1.22 50.23
CA SER A 5 26.20 0.46 49.84
C SER A 5 25.25 1.28 48.96
N THR A 6 25.11 2.59 49.22
CA THR A 6 24.26 3.47 48.42
C THR A 6 24.84 3.71 47.04
N VAL A 7 26.17 3.84 46.94
CA VAL A 7 26.88 3.98 45.66
C VAL A 7 26.78 2.68 44.85
N LEU A 8 27.00 1.51 45.46
CA LEU A 8 26.82 0.21 44.79
C LEU A 8 25.38 0.00 44.30
N GLY A 9 24.38 0.42 45.09
CA GLY A 9 22.97 0.33 44.72
C GLY A 9 22.60 1.20 43.52
N LEU A 10 23.13 2.43 43.45
CA LEU A 10 22.95 3.34 42.31
C LEU A 10 23.60 2.79 41.03
N PHE A 11 24.82 2.25 41.13
CA PHE A 11 25.47 1.61 39.99
C PHE A 11 24.76 0.32 39.55
N GLY A 12 24.31 -0.51 40.49
CA GLY A 12 23.54 -1.72 40.21
C GLY A 12 22.19 -1.42 39.55
N PHE A 13 21.49 -0.38 40.00
CA PHE A 13 20.25 0.07 39.37
C PHE A 13 20.49 0.63 37.96
N GLY A 14 21.54 1.44 37.77
CA GLY A 14 21.90 1.97 36.45
C GLY A 14 22.25 0.87 35.43
N PHE A 15 23.07 -0.10 35.83
CA PHE A 15 23.40 -1.27 34.99
C PHE A 15 22.20 -2.17 34.75
N GLY A 16 21.38 -2.43 35.77
CA GLY A 16 20.16 -3.22 35.63
C GLY A 16 19.12 -2.57 34.72
N PHE A 17 18.93 -1.26 34.84
CA PHE A 17 17.98 -0.51 34.01
C PHE A 17 18.43 -0.44 32.54
N SER A 18 19.71 -0.11 32.30
CA SER A 18 20.28 -0.09 30.95
C SER A 18 20.28 -1.49 30.29
N SER A 19 20.71 -2.52 31.02
CA SER A 19 20.67 -3.90 30.52
C SER A 19 19.24 -4.38 30.27
N GLY A 20 18.28 -4.03 31.15
CA GLY A 20 16.87 -4.35 30.99
C GLY A 20 16.24 -3.69 29.76
N ILE A 21 16.57 -2.43 29.48
CA ILE A 21 16.13 -1.74 28.25
C ILE A 21 16.70 -2.43 27.01
N VAL A 22 17.99 -2.77 27.02
CA VAL A 22 18.63 -3.44 25.87
C VAL A 22 18.02 -4.81 25.63
N ILE A 23 17.86 -5.63 26.68
CA ILE A 23 17.25 -6.96 26.59
C ILE A 23 15.79 -6.85 26.13
N GLY A 24 15.03 -5.92 26.72
CA GLY A 24 13.64 -5.65 26.34
C GLY A 24 13.51 -5.23 24.88
N TYR A 25 14.40 -4.36 24.39
CA TYR A 25 14.46 -3.96 22.99
C TYR A 25 14.75 -5.14 22.06
N TYR A 26 15.73 -5.99 22.39
CA TYR A 26 16.04 -7.18 21.58
C TYR A 26 14.90 -8.20 21.58
N PHE A 27 14.29 -8.47 22.73
CA PHE A 27 13.11 -9.34 22.82
C PHE A 27 11.93 -8.78 22.01
N PHE A 28 11.69 -7.47 22.09
CA PHE A 28 10.61 -6.82 21.37
C PHE A 28 10.78 -6.91 19.86
N ILE A 29 12.00 -6.73 19.32
CA ILE A 29 12.27 -6.89 17.88
C ILE A 29 12.06 -8.35 17.44
N TYR A 30 12.49 -9.32 18.25
CA TYR A 30 12.41 -10.73 17.87
C TYR A 30 10.98 -11.28 17.85
N PHE A 31 10.12 -10.80 18.75
CA PHE A 31 8.74 -11.30 18.90
C PHE A 31 7.70 -10.57 18.05
N GLN A 32 8.07 -9.62 17.19
CA GLN A 32 7.10 -8.90 16.36
C GLN A 32 6.40 -9.84 15.36
N PRO A 33 5.07 -10.04 15.46
CA PRO A 33 4.35 -10.83 14.50
C PRO A 33 4.19 -10.02 13.20
N THR A 34 4.90 -10.44 12.15
CA THR A 34 4.81 -9.86 10.80
C THR A 34 3.69 -10.46 9.96
N ASN A 35 2.86 -11.32 10.54
CA ASN A 35 1.84 -12.08 9.82
C ASN A 35 0.66 -11.17 9.43
N VAL A 36 0.39 -11.10 8.13
CA VAL A 36 -0.75 -10.39 7.56
C VAL A 36 -1.87 -11.41 7.41
N LYS A 37 -3.07 -11.08 7.92
CA LYS A 37 -4.21 -11.99 7.82
C LYS A 37 -4.62 -12.17 6.36
N ASP A 38 -4.90 -13.41 5.98
CA ASP A 38 -5.53 -13.68 4.70
C ASP A 38 -6.95 -13.10 4.69
N VAL A 39 -7.31 -12.45 3.59
CA VAL A 39 -8.63 -11.85 3.41
C VAL A 39 -9.58 -12.91 2.86
N GLU A 40 -10.61 -13.23 3.63
CA GLU A 40 -11.73 -14.05 3.15
C GLU A 40 -12.69 -13.18 2.33
N VAL A 41 -12.73 -13.41 1.01
CA VAL A 41 -13.72 -12.78 0.14
C VAL A 41 -15.06 -13.51 0.31
N ARG A 42 -16.08 -12.79 0.77
CA ARG A 42 -17.44 -13.33 0.94
C ARG A 42 -18.39 -12.80 -0.14
N PRO A 43 -19.25 -13.65 -0.73
CA PRO A 43 -20.23 -13.21 -1.69
C PRO A 43 -21.31 -12.32 -1.04
N LEU A 44 -21.88 -11.40 -1.81
CA LEU A 44 -22.90 -10.46 -1.33
C LEU A 44 -24.15 -11.15 -0.74
N VAL A 45 -24.44 -12.39 -1.16
CA VAL A 45 -25.58 -13.17 -0.67
C VAL A 45 -25.45 -13.56 0.81
N GLU A 46 -24.22 -13.60 1.34
CA GLU A 46 -23.94 -13.96 2.74
C GLU A 46 -24.02 -12.77 3.70
N TYR A 47 -24.19 -11.55 3.20
CA TYR A 47 -24.26 -10.35 4.04
C TYR A 47 -25.66 -10.17 4.64
N ASP A 48 -25.71 -9.77 5.92
CA ASP A 48 -26.96 -9.35 6.57
C ASP A 48 -27.49 -8.04 5.96
N SER A 49 -28.81 -7.86 6.01
CA SER A 49 -29.55 -6.65 5.63
C SER A 49 -28.89 -5.35 6.10
N ASN A 50 -28.51 -5.26 7.38
CA ASN A 50 -27.87 -4.07 7.94
C ASN A 50 -26.47 -3.80 7.35
N SER A 51 -25.74 -4.85 6.94
CA SER A 51 -24.44 -4.70 6.30
C SER A 51 -24.56 -4.34 4.82
N LEU A 52 -25.63 -4.80 4.15
CA LEU A 52 -25.94 -4.43 2.78
C LEU A 52 -26.23 -2.93 2.63
N ASP A 53 -26.89 -2.33 3.61
CA ASP A 53 -27.14 -0.88 3.62
C ASP A 53 -25.84 -0.05 3.56
N GLY A 54 -24.77 -0.53 4.21
CA GLY A 54 -23.45 0.08 4.14
C GLY A 54 -22.73 -0.09 2.79
N ILE A 55 -23.14 -1.08 1.99
CA ILE A 55 -22.56 -1.39 0.66
C ILE A 55 -23.31 -0.67 -0.45
N LEU A 56 -24.55 -0.22 -0.23
CA LEU A 56 -25.34 0.51 -1.23
C LEU A 56 -24.62 1.73 -1.83
N PRO A 57 -23.88 2.56 -1.07
CA PRO A 57 -23.08 3.63 -1.65
C PRO A 57 -21.92 3.13 -2.52
N GLU A 58 -21.49 1.88 -2.34
CA GLU A 58 -20.32 1.28 -3.00
C GLU A 58 -20.68 0.49 -4.26
N ILE A 59 -21.96 0.46 -4.67
CA ILE A 59 -22.39 -0.30 -5.85
C ILE A 59 -21.63 0.11 -7.13
N PRO A 60 -21.37 -0.85 -8.06
CA PRO A 60 -20.58 -0.60 -9.26
C PRO A 60 -21.10 0.56 -10.11
N MET A 61 -20.18 1.25 -10.79
CA MET A 61 -20.52 2.45 -11.56
C MET A 61 -21.47 2.16 -12.73
N TRP A 62 -21.37 0.99 -13.36
CA TRP A 62 -22.29 0.53 -14.41
C TRP A 62 -23.73 0.30 -13.92
N VAL A 63 -23.94 0.08 -12.61
CA VAL A 63 -25.29 0.00 -12.02
C VAL A 63 -25.86 1.41 -11.87
N LYS A 64 -25.02 2.35 -11.41
CA LYS A 64 -25.43 3.74 -11.11
C LYS A 64 -25.65 4.55 -12.37
N ASN A 65 -24.82 4.33 -13.38
CA ASN A 65 -24.69 5.18 -14.55
C ASN A 65 -24.67 4.32 -15.82
N PRO A 66 -25.59 4.57 -16.78
CA PRO A 66 -25.69 3.77 -18.00
C PRO A 66 -24.50 3.92 -18.95
N ASP A 67 -23.71 4.98 -18.82
CA ASP A 67 -22.52 5.22 -19.66
C ASP A 67 -21.35 4.27 -19.37
N TYR A 68 -21.38 3.56 -18.25
CA TYR A 68 -20.32 2.64 -17.87
C TYR A 68 -20.65 1.23 -18.36
N ASP A 69 -19.76 0.69 -19.18
CA ASP A 69 -19.84 -0.70 -19.60
C ASP A 69 -19.22 -1.63 -18.54
N ARG A 70 -19.80 -2.83 -18.41
CA ARG A 70 -19.20 -3.90 -17.61
C ARG A 70 -17.98 -4.47 -18.32
N VAL A 71 -16.88 -4.60 -17.58
CA VAL A 71 -15.61 -5.13 -18.09
C VAL A 71 -15.21 -6.41 -17.34
N ASP A 72 -16.16 -7.31 -17.12
CA ASP A 72 -15.93 -8.56 -16.35
C ASP A 72 -14.84 -9.44 -16.97
N TRP A 73 -14.71 -9.43 -18.30
CA TRP A 73 -13.66 -10.16 -18.99
C TRP A 73 -12.26 -9.64 -18.63
N LEU A 74 -12.11 -8.33 -18.43
CA LEU A 74 -10.84 -7.69 -18.06
C LEU A 74 -10.47 -8.03 -16.62
N ASN A 75 -11.46 -8.07 -15.73
CA ASN A 75 -11.26 -8.50 -14.35
C ASN A 75 -10.78 -9.97 -14.28
N ARG A 76 -11.41 -10.89 -15.03
CA ARG A 76 -10.97 -12.30 -15.11
C ARG A 76 -9.57 -12.43 -15.71
N PHE A 77 -9.26 -11.63 -16.73
CA PHE A 77 -7.94 -11.59 -17.33
C PHE A 77 -6.89 -11.15 -16.30
N LEU A 78 -7.15 -10.07 -15.55
CA LEU A 78 -6.25 -9.61 -14.50
C LEU A 78 -6.08 -10.64 -13.38
N GLU A 79 -7.15 -11.29 -12.95
CA GLU A 79 -7.12 -12.33 -11.91
C GLU A 79 -6.16 -13.48 -12.28
N LEU A 80 -6.23 -13.96 -13.52
CA LEU A 80 -5.33 -15.00 -14.02
C LEU A 80 -3.87 -14.53 -14.12
N MET A 81 -3.65 -13.27 -14.48
CA MET A 81 -2.31 -12.69 -14.65
C MET A 81 -1.68 -12.23 -13.33
N TRP A 82 -2.49 -11.97 -12.31
CA TRP A 82 -2.09 -11.29 -11.08
C TRP A 82 -0.89 -11.90 -10.36
N PRO A 83 -0.76 -13.24 -10.20
CA PRO A 83 0.40 -13.81 -9.52
C PRO A 83 1.74 -13.46 -10.17
N ASN A 84 1.75 -13.29 -11.49
CA ASN A 84 2.94 -12.90 -12.25
C ASN A 84 3.10 -11.38 -12.28
N LEU A 85 2.01 -10.64 -12.44
CA LEU A 85 2.02 -9.17 -12.40
C LEU A 85 2.50 -8.66 -11.04
N ASN A 86 2.00 -9.21 -9.93
CA ASN A 86 2.43 -8.87 -8.58
C ASN A 86 3.95 -9.00 -8.46
N LYS A 87 4.53 -10.14 -8.85
CA LYS A 87 5.99 -10.36 -8.83
C LYS A 87 6.75 -9.36 -9.70
N ALA A 88 6.26 -9.07 -10.90
CA ALA A 88 6.90 -8.14 -11.82
C ALA A 88 6.86 -6.70 -11.31
N ILE A 89 5.71 -6.25 -10.81
CA ILE A 89 5.51 -4.91 -10.23
C ILE A 89 6.37 -4.75 -8.98
N CYS A 90 6.43 -5.76 -8.09
CA CYS A 90 7.31 -5.72 -6.92
C CYS A 90 8.78 -5.54 -7.32
N ARG A 91 9.28 -6.28 -8.32
CA ARG A 91 10.66 -6.12 -8.81
C ARG A 91 10.89 -4.73 -9.39
N MET A 92 9.98 -4.26 -10.24
CA MET A 92 10.06 -2.92 -10.82
C MET A 92 10.07 -1.84 -9.74
N ALA A 93 9.19 -1.94 -8.74
CA ALA A 93 9.14 -1.02 -7.62
C ALA A 93 10.46 -1.02 -6.82
N GLN A 94 11.05 -2.20 -6.56
CA GLN A 94 12.37 -2.28 -5.93
C GLN A 94 13.46 -1.62 -6.77
N ASP A 95 13.47 -1.84 -8.09
CA ASP A 95 14.50 -1.29 -8.96
C ASP A 95 14.40 0.23 -9.10
N ILE A 96 13.18 0.79 -9.09
CA ILE A 96 12.94 2.23 -9.04
C ILE A 96 13.29 2.81 -7.66
N ALA A 97 12.95 2.10 -6.58
CA ALA A 97 13.16 2.60 -5.21
C ALA A 97 14.63 2.56 -4.79
N LYS A 98 15.42 1.56 -5.22
CA LYS A 98 16.86 1.41 -4.88
C LYS A 98 17.67 2.70 -5.05
N PRO A 99 17.69 3.38 -6.22
CA PRO A 99 18.47 4.60 -6.37
C PRO A 99 17.95 5.75 -5.49
N ILE A 100 16.64 5.88 -5.33
CA ILE A 100 16.01 6.92 -4.48
C ILE A 100 16.38 6.70 -3.02
N ILE A 101 16.36 5.45 -2.57
CA ILE A 101 16.74 5.06 -1.21
C ILE A 101 18.22 5.34 -0.99
N ALA A 102 19.10 4.96 -1.93
CA ALA A 102 20.53 5.21 -1.81
C ALA A 102 20.85 6.70 -1.64
N GLU A 103 20.25 7.56 -2.48
CA GLU A 103 20.41 9.02 -2.39
C GLU A 103 19.94 9.57 -1.03
N ASN A 104 18.79 9.11 -0.53
CA ASN A 104 18.27 9.55 0.76
C ASN A 104 19.09 9.00 1.95
N CYS A 105 19.62 7.78 1.87
CA CYS A 105 20.48 7.22 2.90
C CYS A 105 21.75 8.06 3.10
N GLU A 106 22.39 8.47 1.99
CA GLU A 106 23.56 9.36 2.03
C GLU A 106 23.21 10.72 2.64
N LYS A 107 22.08 11.31 2.25
CA LYS A 107 21.62 12.62 2.73
C LYS A 107 21.33 12.64 4.24
N TYR A 108 20.70 11.60 4.76
CA TYR A 108 20.24 11.55 6.16
C TYR A 108 21.14 10.73 7.09
N LYS A 109 22.29 10.24 6.59
CA LYS A 109 23.23 9.38 7.34
C LYS A 109 22.56 8.12 7.91
N ILE A 110 21.70 7.49 7.10
CA ILE A 110 21.07 6.22 7.43
C ILE A 110 22.01 5.10 6.97
N ASP A 111 22.25 4.10 7.81
CA ASP A 111 23.22 3.03 7.53
C ASP A 111 22.74 2.10 6.41
N SER A 112 21.48 1.66 6.45
CA SER A 112 20.84 0.95 5.34
C SER A 112 19.31 1.02 5.38
N VAL A 113 18.67 0.92 4.22
CA VAL A 113 17.22 0.75 4.09
C VAL A 113 16.98 -0.38 3.10
N GLU A 114 16.32 -1.42 3.55
CA GLU A 114 16.13 -2.66 2.80
C GLU A 114 14.67 -3.11 2.84
N PHE A 115 14.18 -3.66 1.73
CA PHE A 115 12.88 -4.33 1.69
C PHE A 115 13.08 -5.77 2.20
N GLU A 116 12.52 -6.10 3.36
CA GLU A 116 12.53 -7.46 3.91
C GLU A 116 11.46 -8.33 3.22
N THR A 117 10.27 -7.77 3.04
CA THR A 117 9.19 -8.40 2.27
C THR A 117 8.50 -7.35 1.41
N LEU A 118 8.15 -7.72 0.19
CA LEU A 118 7.39 -6.87 -0.72
C LEU A 118 6.43 -7.75 -1.53
N THR A 119 5.16 -7.72 -1.15
CA THR A 119 4.07 -8.31 -1.91
C THR A 119 2.88 -7.37 -1.91
N LEU A 120 2.20 -7.25 -3.05
CA LEU A 120 0.99 -6.46 -3.18
C LEU A 120 -0.28 -7.21 -2.75
N GLY A 121 -0.14 -8.47 -2.32
CA GLY A 121 -1.25 -9.31 -1.88
C GLY A 121 -1.76 -10.26 -2.96
N SER A 122 -2.76 -11.05 -2.60
CA SER A 122 -3.40 -12.05 -3.47
C SER A 122 -4.54 -11.47 -4.31
N LEU A 123 -5.10 -10.33 -3.89
CA LEU A 123 -6.26 -9.71 -4.52
C LEU A 123 -5.84 -8.69 -5.60
N PRO A 124 -6.23 -8.90 -6.87
CA PRO A 124 -5.95 -7.95 -7.94
C PRO A 124 -6.83 -6.69 -7.84
N PRO A 125 -6.41 -5.60 -8.50
CA PRO A 125 -7.28 -4.47 -8.78
C PRO A 125 -8.51 -4.89 -9.60
N THR A 126 -9.65 -4.26 -9.32
CA THR A 126 -10.93 -4.52 -10.00
C THR A 126 -11.40 -3.28 -10.74
N PHE A 127 -11.90 -3.47 -11.96
CA PHE A 127 -12.57 -2.43 -12.71
C PHE A 127 -14.07 -2.47 -12.45
N GLN A 128 -14.61 -1.36 -11.93
CA GLN A 128 -16.02 -1.17 -11.60
C GLN A 128 -16.87 -0.70 -12.80
N GLY A 129 -16.24 -0.63 -13.97
CA GLY A 129 -16.81 -0.20 -15.24
C GLY A 129 -15.82 0.63 -16.04
N MET A 130 -16.11 0.84 -17.32
CA MET A 130 -15.32 1.71 -18.18
C MET A 130 -16.24 2.56 -19.05
N LYS A 131 -15.98 3.87 -19.14
CA LYS A 131 -16.58 4.71 -20.18
C LYS A 131 -15.63 4.82 -21.36
N VAL A 132 -16.16 4.81 -22.57
CA VAL A 132 -15.39 4.99 -23.79
C VAL A 132 -16.03 6.08 -24.63
N TYR A 133 -15.22 7.07 -25.03
CA TYR A 133 -15.64 8.15 -25.90
C TYR A 133 -14.86 8.08 -27.21
N ILE A 134 -15.61 8.16 -28.30
CA ILE A 134 -15.06 8.33 -29.64
C ILE A 134 -15.34 9.77 -30.02
N THR A 135 -14.30 10.53 -30.32
CA THR A 135 -14.40 11.95 -30.68
C THR A 135 -14.26 12.12 -32.19
N ASP A 136 -14.81 13.21 -32.73
CA ASP A 136 -14.69 13.58 -34.15
C ASP A 136 -13.23 13.84 -34.57
N GLU A 137 -12.35 14.14 -33.60
CA GLU A 137 -10.92 14.42 -33.80
C GLU A 137 -10.06 13.16 -33.98
N LYS A 138 -10.67 11.99 -34.17
CA LYS A 138 -9.97 10.69 -34.19
C LYS A 138 -9.15 10.46 -32.92
N GLU A 139 -9.73 10.76 -31.77
CA GLU A 139 -9.15 10.40 -30.47
C GLU A 139 -10.05 9.37 -29.77
N LEU A 140 -9.43 8.37 -29.15
CA LEU A 140 -10.10 7.40 -28.30
C LEU A 140 -9.81 7.75 -26.83
N ILE A 141 -10.85 8.03 -26.06
CA ILE A 141 -10.75 8.31 -24.63
C ILE A 141 -11.40 7.16 -23.86
N MET A 142 -10.67 6.59 -22.91
CA MET A 142 -11.14 5.53 -22.03
C MET A 142 -11.02 5.99 -20.58
N GLU A 143 -12.09 5.82 -19.81
CA GLU A 143 -12.16 6.17 -18.40
C GLU A 143 -12.57 4.95 -17.57
N PRO A 144 -11.63 4.04 -17.26
CA PRO A 144 -11.89 2.95 -16.34
C PRO A 144 -12.02 3.47 -14.91
N SER A 145 -12.97 2.91 -14.16
CA SER A 145 -13.08 3.11 -12.71
C SER A 145 -12.38 1.97 -11.98
N LEU A 146 -11.26 2.26 -11.32
CA LEU A 146 -10.42 1.28 -10.63
C LEU A 146 -10.71 1.31 -9.12
N LYS A 147 -10.99 0.13 -8.56
CA LYS A 147 -11.00 -0.10 -7.11
C LYS A 147 -10.10 -1.28 -6.77
N TRP A 148 -9.22 -1.08 -5.81
CA TRP A 148 -8.28 -2.09 -5.38
C TRP A 148 -8.23 -2.16 -3.86
N ALA A 149 -8.75 -3.25 -3.30
CA ALA A 149 -8.63 -3.59 -1.89
C ALA A 149 -7.69 -4.78 -1.80
N ALA A 150 -6.43 -4.52 -1.46
CA ALA A 150 -5.36 -5.50 -1.41
C ALA A 150 -4.93 -5.78 0.03
N ASN A 151 -4.39 -6.97 0.24
CA ASN A 151 -3.72 -7.40 1.47
C ASN A 151 -2.19 -7.44 1.27
N PRO A 152 -1.54 -6.28 1.07
CA PRO A 152 -0.11 -6.28 0.84
C PRO A 152 0.64 -6.61 2.14
N ASN A 153 1.87 -7.09 1.97
CA ASN A 153 2.84 -7.18 3.04
C ASN A 153 4.13 -6.54 2.55
N ILE A 154 4.30 -5.27 2.89
CA ILE A 154 5.48 -4.48 2.53
C ILE A 154 6.22 -4.14 3.81
N THR A 155 7.29 -4.87 4.10
CA THR A 155 8.12 -4.63 5.28
C THR A 155 9.43 -3.98 4.83
N VAL A 156 9.67 -2.77 5.32
CA VAL A 156 10.88 -1.98 5.10
C VAL A 156 11.63 -1.88 6.42
N VAL A 157 12.91 -2.24 6.38
CA VAL A 157 13.81 -2.16 7.52
C VAL A 157 14.81 -1.04 7.28
N ALA A 158 14.86 -0.07 8.18
CA ALA A 158 15.87 0.99 8.20
C ALA A 158 16.81 0.80 9.39
N LYS A 159 18.11 0.83 9.15
CA LYS A 159 19.16 0.81 10.17
C LYS A 159 19.81 2.17 10.25
N ALA A 160 19.85 2.77 11.43
CA ALA A 160 20.53 4.04 11.67
C ALA A 160 21.03 4.11 13.11
N TYR A 161 22.29 4.54 13.31
CA TYR A 161 22.87 4.78 14.63
C TYR A 161 22.78 3.57 15.58
N GLY A 162 22.87 2.35 15.05
CA GLY A 162 22.74 1.11 15.81
C GLY A 162 21.30 0.69 16.16
N LEU A 163 20.29 1.45 15.72
CA LEU A 163 18.87 1.11 15.85
C LEU A 163 18.32 0.51 14.55
N LYS A 164 17.44 -0.48 14.67
CA LYS A 164 16.73 -1.13 13.55
C LYS A 164 15.26 -0.75 13.62
N ALA A 165 14.83 0.19 12.79
CA ALA A 165 13.43 0.52 12.63
C ALA A 165 12.78 -0.39 11.57
N THR A 166 11.61 -0.95 11.90
CA THR A 166 10.84 -1.78 10.96
C THR A 166 9.49 -1.11 10.73
N VAL A 167 9.19 -0.84 9.46
CA VAL A 167 7.95 -0.25 8.99
C VAL A 167 7.24 -1.27 8.13
N GLN A 168 5.99 -1.59 8.45
CA GLN A 168 5.18 -2.51 7.69
C GLN A 168 3.93 -1.81 7.17
N ILE A 169 3.69 -1.88 5.87
CA ILE A 169 2.45 -1.40 5.24
C ILE A 169 1.54 -2.61 5.01
N VAL A 170 0.28 -2.48 5.45
CA VAL A 170 -0.77 -3.48 5.37
C VAL A 170 -2.07 -2.84 4.87
N ASP A 171 -3.09 -3.64 4.57
CA ASP A 171 -4.47 -3.19 4.29
C ASP A 171 -4.55 -1.99 3.33
N LEU A 172 -4.17 -2.20 2.07
CA LEU A 172 -4.14 -1.16 1.05
C LEU A 172 -5.48 -1.05 0.33
N GLN A 173 -6.06 0.14 0.33
CA GLN A 173 -7.24 0.48 -0.43
C GLN A 173 -6.94 1.64 -1.38
N VAL A 174 -7.16 1.43 -2.68
CA VAL A 174 -6.94 2.43 -3.72
C VAL A 174 -8.20 2.56 -4.58
N PHE A 175 -8.71 3.78 -4.69
CA PHE A 175 -9.73 4.13 -5.67
C PHE A 175 -9.17 5.18 -6.62
N ALA A 176 -9.22 4.89 -7.92
CA ALA A 176 -8.69 5.78 -8.94
C ALA A 176 -9.58 5.79 -10.19
N SER A 177 -9.69 6.96 -10.80
CA SER A 177 -10.41 7.17 -12.06
C SER A 177 -9.45 7.76 -13.09
N PRO A 178 -8.56 6.93 -13.68
CA PRO A 178 -7.66 7.41 -14.72
C PRO A 178 -8.45 7.64 -16.03
N ARG A 179 -8.05 8.66 -16.78
CA ARG A 179 -8.45 8.93 -18.16
C ARG A 179 -7.26 8.64 -19.07
N ILE A 180 -7.46 7.70 -19.98
CA ILE A 180 -6.48 7.26 -20.97
C ILE A 180 -6.93 7.77 -22.34
N THR A 181 -6.11 8.60 -22.97
CA THR A 181 -6.38 9.19 -24.28
C THR A 181 -5.36 8.69 -25.30
N LEU A 182 -5.84 8.04 -26.36
CA LEU A 182 -5.03 7.62 -27.50
C LEU A 182 -5.19 8.64 -28.63
N LYS A 183 -4.12 9.36 -28.96
CA LYS A 183 -4.19 10.43 -29.96
C LYS A 183 -2.87 10.78 -30.67
N PRO A 184 -2.94 11.24 -31.93
CA PRO A 184 -4.04 10.97 -32.87
C PRO A 184 -4.12 9.47 -33.20
N LEU A 185 -5.31 9.00 -33.59
CA LEU A 185 -5.45 7.68 -34.22
C LEU A 185 -4.88 7.73 -35.64
N VAL A 186 -4.06 6.74 -35.96
CA VAL A 186 -3.32 6.64 -37.24
C VAL A 186 -3.59 5.29 -37.90
N PRO A 187 -3.50 5.17 -39.25
CA PRO A 187 -3.77 3.90 -39.94
C PRO A 187 -2.60 2.91 -39.89
N THR A 188 -1.61 3.12 -39.01
CA THR A 188 -0.43 2.26 -38.84
C THR A 188 -0.45 1.66 -37.45
N PHE A 189 -0.25 0.35 -37.34
CA PHE A 189 -0.20 -0.35 -36.05
C PHE A 189 0.81 0.32 -35.09
N PRO A 190 0.46 0.59 -33.82
CA PRO A 190 -0.69 0.10 -33.05
C PRO A 190 -1.99 0.94 -33.17
N CYS A 191 -2.12 1.73 -34.24
CA CYS A 191 -3.27 2.57 -34.60
C CYS A 191 -3.42 3.88 -33.83
N PHE A 192 -2.39 4.29 -33.07
CA PHE A 192 -2.31 5.59 -32.40
C PHE A 192 -0.85 6.05 -32.33
N ALA A 193 -0.63 7.36 -32.23
CA ALA A 193 0.73 7.92 -32.12
C ALA A 193 1.19 8.12 -30.67
N ASN A 194 0.31 8.60 -29.79
CA ASN A 194 0.64 8.84 -28.38
C ASN A 194 -0.42 8.27 -27.43
N ILE A 195 0.02 7.95 -26.22
CA ILE A 195 -0.83 7.61 -25.09
C ILE A 195 -0.65 8.72 -24.04
N SER A 196 -1.74 9.33 -23.63
CA SER A 196 -1.77 10.26 -22.50
C SER A 196 -2.61 9.65 -21.38
N VAL A 197 -2.04 9.58 -20.17
CA VAL A 197 -2.75 9.10 -18.98
C VAL A 197 -2.82 10.24 -17.98
N SER A 198 -4.02 10.48 -17.47
CA SER A 198 -4.30 11.50 -16.46
C SER A 198 -5.22 10.94 -15.39
N LEU A 199 -5.24 11.55 -14.21
CA LEU A 199 -6.20 11.22 -13.16
C LEU A 199 -7.31 12.26 -13.19
N MET A 200 -8.57 11.81 -13.31
CA MET A 200 -9.73 12.71 -13.33
C MET A 200 -9.95 13.39 -12.00
N GLU A 201 -9.66 12.65 -10.93
CA GLU A 201 -9.80 13.09 -9.55
C GLU A 201 -8.58 12.60 -8.77
N LYS A 202 -8.33 13.23 -7.62
CA LYS A 202 -7.29 12.77 -6.71
C LYS A 202 -7.60 11.33 -6.30
N PRO A 203 -6.69 10.37 -6.51
CA PRO A 203 -6.93 8.99 -6.13
C PRO A 203 -7.07 8.92 -4.61
N HIS A 204 -8.05 8.15 -4.15
CA HIS A 204 -8.18 7.83 -2.75
C HIS A 204 -7.22 6.67 -2.46
N VAL A 205 -6.30 6.87 -1.52
CA VAL A 205 -5.34 5.86 -1.11
C VAL A 205 -5.39 5.81 0.42
N ASP A 206 -5.80 4.67 0.95
CA ASP A 206 -5.76 4.36 2.38
C ASP A 206 -4.89 3.12 2.59
N PHE A 207 -4.13 3.11 3.68
CA PHE A 207 -3.23 2.01 4.02
C PHE A 207 -3.02 1.93 5.52
N GLY A 208 -2.94 0.71 6.03
CA GLY A 208 -2.48 0.45 7.39
C GLY A 208 -0.96 0.61 7.50
N LEU A 209 -0.49 1.24 8.57
CA LEU A 209 0.94 1.40 8.86
C LEU A 209 1.27 0.88 10.25
N LYS A 210 2.15 -0.11 10.32
CA LYS A 210 2.70 -0.62 11.59
C LYS A 210 4.16 -0.20 11.73
N LEU A 211 4.50 0.40 12.87
CA LEU A 211 5.89 0.67 13.25
C LEU A 211 6.28 -0.24 14.40
N PHE A 212 7.37 -0.98 14.24
CA PHE A 212 7.83 -1.93 15.25
C PHE A 212 6.71 -2.89 15.72
N GLY A 213 5.89 -3.37 14.79
CA GLY A 213 4.74 -4.23 15.08
C GLY A 213 3.57 -3.57 15.82
N ALA A 214 3.72 -2.31 16.27
CA ALA A 214 2.64 -1.52 16.81
C ALA A 214 1.88 -0.83 15.67
N ASP A 215 0.55 -0.91 15.70
CA ASP A 215 -0.31 -0.24 14.73
C ASP A 215 -0.32 1.26 15.01
N LEU A 216 0.25 2.05 14.08
CA LEU A 216 0.23 3.51 14.21
C LEU A 216 -1.13 4.11 13.93
N MET A 217 -1.96 3.42 13.12
CA MET A 217 -3.27 3.93 12.74
C MET A 217 -4.24 3.90 13.92
N ALA A 218 -3.94 3.10 14.95
CA ALA A 218 -4.65 3.13 16.22
C ALA A 218 -4.38 4.40 17.06
N ILE A 219 -3.37 5.21 16.70
CA ILE A 219 -3.01 6.45 17.42
C ILE A 219 -3.53 7.66 16.62
N PRO A 220 -4.60 8.35 17.09
CA PRO A 220 -5.29 9.38 16.29
C PRO A 220 -4.42 10.56 15.85
N VAL A 221 -3.39 10.91 16.63
CA VAL A 221 -2.45 12.00 16.30
C VAL A 221 -1.51 11.61 15.16
N LEU A 222 -1.05 10.36 15.14
CA LEU A 222 -0.11 9.86 14.12
C LEU A 222 -0.85 9.53 12.82
N TYR A 223 -2.09 9.06 12.91
CA TYR A 223 -2.99 8.87 11.77
C TYR A 223 -3.14 10.15 10.92
N LYS A 224 -3.42 11.29 11.56
CA LYS A 224 -3.56 12.57 10.85
C LYS A 224 -2.26 13.05 10.18
N PHE A 225 -1.11 12.73 10.76
CA PHE A 225 0.19 13.11 10.18
C PHE A 225 0.53 12.28 8.94
N VAL A 226 0.22 10.98 8.97
CA VAL A 226 0.49 10.06 7.87
C VAL A 226 -0.46 10.32 6.69
N GLN A 227 -1.76 10.51 6.94
CA GLN A 227 -2.73 10.78 5.87
C GLN A 227 -2.78 12.26 5.44
N GLY A 228 -2.40 13.21 6.30
CA GLY A 228 -2.45 14.65 6.01
C GLY A 228 -1.40 15.14 5.01
N HIS A 229 -0.42 14.31 4.65
CA HIS A 229 0.59 14.60 3.63
C HIS A 229 0.22 14.11 2.22
N HIS A 230 -0.96 13.51 2.04
CA HIS A 230 -1.49 13.14 0.72
C HIS A 230 -2.31 14.24 0.08
#